data_AF-A0A8B6DFU1-F1
#
_entry.id   AF-A0A8B6DFU1-F1
#
_cell.length_a   1.000
_cell.length_b   1.000
_cell.length_c   1.000
_cell.angle_alpha   90.00
_cell.angle_beta   90.00
_cell.angle_gamma   90.00
#
_symmetry.space_group_name_H-M   'P 1'
#
loop_
_entity.id
_entity.type
_entity.pdbx_description
1 polymer ?
#
loop_
_entity_poly.entity_id
_entity_poly.type
_entity_poly.pdbx_seq_one_letter_code
_entity_poly.pdbx_strand_id
1 'polypeptide(L)'
;MDHLTFQQEIIQGLIGQHREGQTRPGRRCLLQSTRLTARHFIEWIPNKRRMRCAVCSCKENRFSGTRIRTWCPDCGVGLCGYPSTRLTRLSKESPSTTEISPTLTSSPQTSIEKCVFCGNKGIYFCYDCKSAFCKPCRDTHDKPLPSKKHIVTDLKSVNPSAVKLMCELHKSEYTFYCIPCNTLVCNICITSDHKEHGMSGILEKSDEIKRLAHTKLSDMKDQLQRISKLAEKTKMVHIPKLDEESGIAIARIGSIGKELQKLIETKIDMKVDEVQDATHWKKEELQSVLKNKERIYRKQTAVYESLETLLSEEHAVSFLVSYQTLKRDMCDLTGEAKDDIEPHPIKIPDLKGFLDETISSLQEYRQRLDSYLILKIKHLEKLNTNAYY
;
A
#
# COMPACT_ATOMS: atom_id res chain seq x y z
N MET A 1 -20.07 -33.71 -17.47
CA MET A 1 -19.95 -32.69 -16.42
C MET A 1 -19.71 -31.37 -17.12
N ASP A 2 -20.54 -30.37 -16.81
CA ASP A 2 -20.54 -29.08 -17.48
C ASP A 2 -19.34 -28.24 -16.99
N HIS A 3 -18.67 -27.53 -17.90
CA HIS A 3 -17.43 -26.81 -17.61
C HIS A 3 -17.66 -25.69 -16.57
N LEU A 4 -18.89 -25.19 -16.50
CA LEU A 4 -19.38 -24.26 -15.49
C LEU A 4 -19.48 -24.90 -14.10
N THR A 5 -19.97 -26.13 -13.98
CA THR A 5 -19.99 -26.87 -12.71
C THR A 5 -18.58 -27.16 -12.18
N PHE A 6 -17.63 -27.48 -13.06
CA PHE A 6 -16.23 -27.68 -12.68
C PHE A 6 -15.56 -26.39 -12.19
N GLN A 7 -15.84 -25.27 -12.86
CA GLN A 7 -15.36 -23.95 -12.42
C GLN A 7 -16.02 -23.51 -11.10
N GLN A 8 -17.30 -23.83 -10.89
CA GLN A 8 -18.00 -23.54 -9.63
C GLN A 8 -17.48 -24.39 -8.47
N GLU A 9 -17.14 -25.66 -8.68
CA GLU A 9 -16.51 -26.51 -7.65
C GLU A 9 -15.11 -26.00 -7.28
N ILE A 10 -14.32 -25.54 -8.25
CA ILE A 10 -13.01 -24.92 -7.98
C ILE A 10 -13.17 -23.60 -7.21
N ILE A 11 -14.14 -22.75 -7.59
CA ILE A 11 -14.39 -21.49 -6.91
C ILE A 11 -14.95 -21.71 -5.49
N GLN A 12 -15.85 -22.68 -5.29
CA GLN A 12 -16.33 -23.05 -3.96
C GLN A 12 -15.24 -23.69 -3.10
N GLY A 13 -14.33 -24.48 -3.69
CA GLY A 13 -13.15 -25.02 -3.01
C GLY A 13 -12.17 -23.93 -2.58
N LEU A 14 -12.05 -22.85 -3.37
CA LEU A 14 -11.19 -21.69 -3.05
C LEU A 14 -11.83 -20.72 -2.04
N ILE A 15 -13.17 -20.58 -2.05
CA ILE A 15 -13.91 -19.73 -1.11
C ILE A 15 -14.09 -20.42 0.26
N GLY A 16 -14.30 -21.75 0.28
CA GLY A 16 -14.46 -22.53 1.52
C GLY A 16 -13.22 -22.55 2.42
N GLN A 17 -12.03 -22.26 1.88
CA GLN A 17 -10.78 -22.18 2.65
C GLN A 17 -10.53 -20.81 3.29
N HIS A 18 -11.42 -19.83 3.10
CA HIS A 18 -11.16 -18.44 3.46
C HIS A 18 -11.98 -17.88 4.63
N ARG A 19 -12.70 -18.71 5.40
CA ARG A 19 -13.44 -18.24 6.58
C ARG A 19 -13.01 -18.73 7.96
N GLU A 20 -12.24 -19.80 8.10
CA GLU A 20 -11.72 -20.17 9.42
C GLU A 20 -10.29 -20.68 9.31
N GLY A 21 -9.42 -20.15 10.17
CA GLY A 21 -7.98 -20.31 10.08
C GLY A 21 -7.53 -21.76 10.21
N GLN A 22 -6.93 -22.29 9.15
CA GLN A 22 -5.91 -23.33 9.25
C GLN A 22 -4.75 -23.01 8.30
N THR A 23 -3.75 -22.31 8.84
CA THR A 23 -2.45 -22.15 8.19
C THR A 23 -1.66 -23.46 8.29
N ARG A 24 -1.73 -24.30 7.26
CA ARG A 24 -0.65 -25.25 6.96
C ARG A 24 0.33 -24.60 5.97
N PRO A 25 1.56 -24.23 6.37
CA PRO A 25 2.53 -23.67 5.45
C PRO A 25 3.24 -24.79 4.68
N GLY A 26 2.89 -24.98 3.41
CA GLY A 26 3.79 -25.57 2.42
C GLY A 26 4.98 -24.65 2.19
N ARG A 27 6.19 -25.18 2.35
CA ARG A 27 7.47 -24.44 2.36
C ARG A 27 7.71 -23.65 1.07
N ARG A 28 7.85 -22.32 1.21
CA ARG A 28 8.61 -21.47 0.29
C ARG A 28 10.03 -21.32 0.82
N CYS A 29 11.01 -21.79 0.06
CA CYS A 29 12.41 -21.46 0.27
C CYS A 29 12.62 -20.00 -0.17
N LEU A 30 12.44 -19.05 0.75
CA LEU A 30 12.78 -17.65 0.56
C LEU A 30 14.29 -17.46 0.80
N LEU A 31 15.08 -17.95 -0.14
CA LEU A 31 16.42 -17.44 -0.40
C LEU A 31 16.39 -16.92 -1.83
N GLN A 32 15.86 -15.71 -2.00
CA GLN A 32 16.38 -14.89 -3.09
C GLN A 32 17.88 -14.80 -2.83
N SER A 33 18.70 -15.40 -3.69
CA SER A 33 20.13 -15.23 -3.63
C SER A 33 20.45 -13.80 -4.08
N THR A 34 20.17 -12.82 -3.23
CA THR A 34 20.90 -11.57 -3.26
C THR A 34 22.33 -11.95 -2.93
N ARG A 35 23.20 -11.98 -3.96
CA ARG A 35 24.64 -12.02 -3.75
C ARG A 35 24.94 -10.88 -2.77
N LEU A 36 25.48 -11.25 -1.61
CA LEU A 36 25.95 -10.35 -0.55
C LEU A 36 27.04 -9.43 -1.12
N THR A 37 26.65 -8.34 -1.78
CA THR A 37 27.55 -7.29 -2.26
C THR A 37 27.62 -6.12 -1.29
N ALA A 38 26.71 -6.04 -0.30
CA ALA A 38 26.79 -5.11 0.82
C ALA A 38 27.34 -5.83 2.06
N ARG A 39 28.37 -5.26 2.69
CA ARG A 39 28.84 -5.67 4.02
C ARG A 39 27.75 -5.34 5.03
N HIS A 40 26.86 -6.28 5.33
CA HIS A 40 25.90 -6.13 6.41
C HIS A 40 26.63 -6.25 7.77
N PHE A 41 26.46 -5.26 8.64
CA PHE A 41 27.04 -5.28 9.99
C PHE A 41 26.09 -6.01 10.94
N ILE A 42 26.65 -6.94 11.70
CA ILE A 42 25.90 -7.76 12.65
C ILE A 42 25.86 -7.04 14.00
N GLU A 43 24.67 -6.84 14.55
CA GLU A 43 24.46 -6.19 15.84
C GLU A 43 24.00 -7.16 16.92
N TRP A 44 24.19 -6.79 18.19
CA TRP A 44 23.62 -7.51 19.33
C TRP A 44 22.15 -7.17 19.49
N ILE A 45 21.32 -8.18 19.77
CA ILE A 45 19.86 -7.99 19.92
C ILE A 45 19.58 -7.07 21.12
N PRO A 46 18.99 -5.88 20.92
CA PRO A 46 18.61 -5.01 22.01
C PRO A 46 17.55 -5.72 22.85
N ASN A 47 17.67 -5.66 24.18
CA ASN A 47 16.70 -6.17 25.16
C ASN A 47 16.65 -7.69 25.42
N LYS A 48 17.74 -8.44 25.18
CA LYS A 48 17.85 -9.89 25.53
C LYS A 48 16.73 -10.77 24.92
N ARG A 49 15.99 -10.28 23.92
CA ARG A 49 14.94 -11.04 23.25
C ARG A 49 15.57 -12.22 22.51
N ARG A 50 14.92 -13.39 22.61
CA ARG A 50 15.40 -14.62 21.98
C ARG A 50 14.88 -14.67 20.54
N MET A 51 15.77 -14.81 19.56
CA MET A 51 15.38 -15.01 18.16
C MET A 51 15.75 -16.41 17.67
N ARG A 52 15.11 -16.85 16.58
CA ARG A 52 15.35 -18.14 15.94
C ARG A 52 16.26 -17.96 14.73
N CYS A 53 17.18 -18.91 14.52
CA CYS A 53 18.09 -18.86 13.37
C CYS A 53 17.36 -19.23 12.08
N ALA A 54 17.46 -18.39 11.04
CA ALA A 54 16.78 -18.63 9.77
C ALA A 54 17.27 -19.89 9.03
N VAL A 55 18.52 -20.32 9.26
CA VAL A 55 19.10 -21.53 8.65
C VAL A 55 18.78 -22.78 9.46
N CYS A 56 18.95 -22.71 10.78
CA CYS A 56 18.85 -23.86 11.68
C CYS A 56 17.38 -24.19 12.01
N SER A 57 16.44 -23.24 11.88
CA SER A 57 15.01 -23.43 12.24
C SER A 57 14.13 -23.92 11.08
N CYS A 58 14.69 -24.15 9.89
CA CYS A 58 13.95 -24.63 8.70
C CYS A 58 13.99 -26.15 8.51
N LYS A 59 14.67 -26.90 9.40
CA LYS A 59 14.67 -28.37 9.37
C LYS A 59 13.82 -28.92 10.52
N GLU A 60 12.92 -29.81 10.14
CA GLU A 60 11.93 -30.52 10.96
C GLU A 60 12.38 -30.77 12.41
N ASN A 61 11.67 -30.12 13.34
CA ASN A 61 11.33 -30.52 14.70
C ASN A 61 12.32 -31.32 15.56
N ARG A 62 13.63 -31.25 15.30
CA ARG A 62 14.67 -31.70 16.24
C ARG A 62 15.33 -30.47 16.86
N PHE A 63 15.07 -30.33 18.16
CA PHE A 63 15.67 -29.33 19.03
C PHE A 63 17.20 -29.33 18.90
N SER A 64 17.74 -28.26 18.34
CA SER A 64 18.94 -27.62 18.90
C SER A 64 18.55 -26.18 19.19
N GLY A 65 18.33 -25.88 20.47
CA GLY A 65 18.03 -24.54 20.96
C GLY A 65 19.24 -23.63 20.86
N THR A 66 19.76 -23.39 19.65
CA THR A 66 20.95 -22.58 19.46
C THR A 66 20.56 -21.11 19.61
N ARG A 67 20.80 -20.59 20.81
CA ARG A 67 20.50 -19.21 21.22
C ARG A 67 21.35 -18.23 20.41
N ILE A 68 20.74 -17.54 19.47
CA ILE A 68 21.39 -16.46 18.72
C ILE A 68 21.32 -15.16 19.52
N ARG A 69 22.46 -14.46 19.64
CA ARG A 69 22.57 -13.18 20.35
C ARG A 69 22.77 -12.00 19.39
N THR A 70 22.88 -12.29 18.11
CA THR A 70 23.27 -11.36 17.06
C THR A 70 22.29 -11.41 15.89
N TRP A 71 22.03 -10.26 15.26
CA TRP A 71 21.09 -10.12 14.16
C TRP A 71 21.53 -9.03 13.17
N CYS A 72 20.99 -9.08 11.96
CA CYS A 72 21.11 -8.00 10.99
C CYS A 72 19.85 -7.13 11.04
N PRO A 73 19.94 -5.82 11.38
CA PRO A 73 18.79 -4.93 11.40
C PRO A 73 18.19 -4.69 10.02
N ASP A 74 18.99 -4.70 8.96
CA ASP A 74 18.52 -4.47 7.59
C ASP A 74 17.72 -5.66 7.04
N CYS A 75 18.10 -6.88 7.42
CA CYS A 75 17.50 -8.10 6.90
C CYS A 75 16.49 -8.75 7.85
N GLY A 76 16.50 -8.38 9.13
CA GLY A 76 15.64 -8.99 10.15
C GLY A 76 16.02 -10.43 10.55
N VAL A 77 17.19 -10.91 10.12
CA VAL A 77 17.61 -12.32 10.25
C VAL A 77 18.71 -12.49 11.30
N GLY A 78 18.60 -13.53 12.13
CA GLY A 78 19.67 -13.98 13.01
C GLY A 78 20.22 -15.37 12.65
N LEU A 79 21.48 -15.63 12.97
CA LEU A 79 22.25 -16.81 12.51
C LEU A 79 22.97 -17.53 13.66
N CYS A 80 22.95 -18.87 13.65
CA CYS A 80 23.36 -19.73 14.78
C CYS A 80 24.87 -20.04 14.92
N GLY A 81 25.73 -19.35 14.17
CA GLY A 81 27.19 -19.56 14.21
C GLY A 81 27.97 -18.26 14.33
N TYR A 82 29.01 -18.26 15.17
CA TYR A 82 30.10 -17.29 15.05
C TYR A 82 30.78 -17.48 13.68
N PRO A 83 31.14 -16.41 12.95
CA PRO A 83 32.04 -16.54 11.83
C PRO A 83 33.32 -17.21 12.36
N SER A 84 33.72 -18.31 11.72
CA SER A 84 34.94 -19.05 12.01
C SER A 84 36.12 -18.09 12.16
N THR A 85 36.55 -17.86 13.41
CA THR A 85 37.89 -17.49 13.92
C THR A 85 38.81 -16.55 13.12
N ARG A 86 38.32 -15.76 12.17
CA ARG A 86 39.16 -14.87 11.33
C ARG A 86 38.69 -13.41 11.26
N LEU A 87 37.79 -12.99 12.16
CA LEU A 87 37.32 -11.60 12.25
C LEU A 87 37.36 -11.01 13.67
N THR A 88 38.06 -11.63 14.62
CA THR A 88 38.30 -11.08 15.96
C THR A 88 39.50 -10.15 15.98
N ARG A 89 39.39 -8.99 15.35
CA ARG A 89 40.01 -7.75 15.84
C ARG A 89 39.51 -6.56 15.02
N LEU A 90 38.42 -5.96 15.45
CA LEU A 90 38.08 -4.55 15.22
C LEU A 90 36.88 -4.27 16.12
N SER A 91 37.19 -4.01 17.39
CA SER A 91 36.25 -3.45 18.34
C SER A 91 36.98 -2.34 19.07
N LYS A 92 36.29 -1.19 19.13
CA LYS A 92 36.67 0.14 19.64
C LYS A 92 37.10 1.09 18.53
N GLU A 93 36.09 1.77 17.96
CA GLU A 93 36.00 3.23 17.99
C GLU A 93 34.55 3.63 17.63
N SER A 94 33.97 4.52 18.44
CA SER A 94 32.63 5.11 18.29
C SER A 94 32.68 6.32 17.33
N PRO A 95 31.54 6.77 16.78
CA PRO A 95 31.51 7.51 15.52
C PRO A 95 31.83 9.00 15.70
N SER A 96 32.58 9.56 14.77
CA SER A 96 32.61 11.00 14.52
C SER A 96 32.37 11.22 13.03
N THR A 97 31.27 11.89 12.75
CA THR A 97 30.73 12.31 11.45
C THR A 97 31.74 13.07 10.61
N THR A 98 32.02 12.62 9.38
CA THR A 98 32.21 13.50 8.20
C THR A 98 32.08 12.71 6.90
N GLU A 99 31.39 13.31 5.93
CA GLU A 99 31.10 12.81 4.57
C GLU A 99 32.36 12.56 3.73
N ILE A 100 32.53 11.36 3.13
CA ILE A 100 33.35 11.16 1.90
C ILE A 100 32.80 9.97 1.08
N SER A 101 32.69 10.21 -0.24
CA SER A 101 32.28 9.35 -1.37
C SER A 101 32.88 7.93 -1.45
N PRO A 102 32.23 6.97 -2.19
CA PRO A 102 32.64 5.57 -2.16
C PRO A 102 33.70 5.26 -3.21
N THR A 103 34.80 4.64 -2.82
CA THR A 103 35.63 3.86 -3.74
C THR A 103 36.17 2.61 -3.06
N LEU A 104 36.03 1.50 -3.78
CA LEU A 104 36.83 0.26 -3.74
C LEU A 104 36.44 -0.89 -2.80
N THR A 105 35.76 -1.87 -3.41
CA THR A 105 36.18 -3.28 -3.57
C THR A 105 37.18 -3.88 -2.57
N SER A 106 36.79 -4.98 -1.91
CA SER A 106 37.73 -5.86 -1.18
C SER A 106 37.53 -7.33 -1.55
N SER A 107 38.48 -7.86 -2.32
CA SER A 107 38.89 -9.28 -2.31
C SER A 107 40.00 -9.44 -1.24
N PRO A 108 40.26 -10.63 -0.64
CA PRO A 108 41.27 -10.77 0.41
C PRO A 108 42.68 -10.72 -0.19
N GLN A 109 43.11 -9.52 -0.55
CA GLN A 109 44.52 -9.20 -0.71
C GLN A 109 45.03 -8.85 0.68
N THR A 110 46.00 -9.62 1.19
CA THR A 110 46.90 -9.18 2.25
C THR A 110 47.30 -7.74 1.94
N SER A 111 46.88 -6.78 2.76
CA SER A 111 47.01 -5.35 2.47
C SER A 111 48.47 -5.03 2.15
N ILE A 112 48.76 -4.87 0.86
CA ILE A 112 50.12 -4.70 0.32
C ILE A 112 50.75 -3.39 0.87
N GLU A 113 49.96 -2.50 1.43
CA GLU A 113 50.37 -1.20 1.97
C GLU A 113 50.95 -1.23 3.39
N LYS A 114 50.77 -2.33 4.14
CA LYS A 114 51.17 -2.41 5.55
C LYS A 114 52.16 -3.55 5.79
N CYS A 115 53.15 -3.28 6.64
CA CYS A 115 54.12 -4.25 7.08
C CYS A 115 53.43 -5.41 7.81
N VAL A 116 53.67 -6.64 7.35
CA VAL A 116 53.04 -7.85 7.91
C VAL A 116 53.38 -8.08 9.40
N PHE A 117 54.54 -7.61 9.86
CA PHE A 117 55.03 -7.85 11.21
C PHE A 117 54.64 -6.76 12.24
N CYS A 118 54.61 -5.49 11.84
CA CYS A 118 54.37 -4.39 12.78
C CYS A 118 53.20 -3.46 12.41
N GLY A 119 52.55 -3.68 11.27
CA GLY A 119 51.41 -2.86 10.82
C GLY A 119 51.76 -1.45 10.31
N ASN A 120 53.02 -0.99 10.47
CA ASN A 120 53.52 0.26 9.90
C ASN A 120 53.49 0.24 8.36
N LYS A 121 53.61 1.40 7.71
CA LYS A 121 53.65 1.49 6.24
C LYS A 121 54.72 0.57 5.65
N GLY A 122 54.30 -0.35 4.78
CA GLY A 122 55.21 -1.19 4.01
C GLY A 122 55.92 -0.36 2.94
N ILE A 123 57.24 -0.54 2.81
CA ILE A 123 58.06 0.14 1.79
C ILE A 123 58.74 -0.89 0.89
N TYR A 124 58.90 -2.13 1.35
CA TYR A 124 59.47 -3.24 0.61
C TYR A 124 58.46 -4.37 0.47
N PHE A 125 58.52 -5.13 -0.62
CA PHE A 125 57.73 -6.33 -0.85
C PHE A 125 58.64 -7.51 -1.12
N CYS A 126 58.43 -8.62 -0.40
CA CYS A 126 59.08 -9.88 -0.73
C CYS A 126 58.15 -10.71 -1.61
N TYR A 127 58.61 -11.08 -2.80
CA TYR A 127 57.83 -11.91 -3.71
C TYR A 127 57.63 -13.33 -3.19
N ASP A 128 58.60 -13.88 -2.47
CA ASP A 128 58.54 -15.23 -1.91
C ASP A 128 57.58 -15.32 -0.71
N CYS A 129 57.62 -14.31 0.17
CA CYS A 129 56.73 -14.23 1.34
C CYS A 129 55.37 -13.60 1.03
N LYS A 130 55.17 -13.07 -0.19
CA LYS A 130 53.97 -12.34 -0.63
C LYS A 130 53.51 -11.27 0.37
N SER A 131 54.46 -10.62 1.02
CA SER A 131 54.22 -9.75 2.17
C SER A 131 55.02 -8.45 2.05
N ALA A 132 54.43 -7.36 2.54
CA ALA A 132 55.10 -6.08 2.63
C ALA A 132 55.83 -5.91 3.97
N PHE A 133 56.93 -5.17 3.95
CA PHE A 133 57.80 -4.90 5.10
C PHE A 133 58.16 -3.41 5.16
N CYS A 134 58.19 -2.84 6.37
CA CYS A 134 58.87 -1.56 6.60
C CYS A 134 60.38 -1.81 6.66
N LYS A 135 61.19 -0.75 6.53
CA LYS A 135 62.66 -0.85 6.49
C LYS A 135 63.26 -1.68 7.65
N PRO A 136 62.91 -1.46 8.93
CA PRO A 136 63.45 -2.27 10.04
C PRO A 136 63.05 -3.76 9.97
N CYS A 137 61.81 -4.05 9.57
CA CYS A 137 61.33 -5.42 9.44
C CYS A 137 61.93 -6.13 8.24
N ARG A 138 62.24 -5.42 7.15
CA ARG A 138 62.98 -5.93 6.00
C ARG A 138 64.41 -6.30 6.40
N ASP A 139 65.10 -5.42 7.11
CA ASP A 139 66.48 -5.68 7.58
C ASP A 139 66.53 -6.84 8.59
N THR A 140 65.43 -7.11 9.30
CA THR A 140 65.31 -8.29 10.18
C THR A 140 64.95 -9.54 9.38
N HIS A 141 64.10 -9.40 8.37
CA HIS A 141 63.73 -10.47 7.44
C HIS A 141 64.93 -10.95 6.61
N ASP A 142 65.88 -10.10 6.25
CA ASP A 142 67.02 -10.48 5.39
C ASP A 142 68.20 -11.12 6.17
N LYS A 143 68.13 -11.16 7.51
CA LYS A 143 69.17 -11.75 8.38
C LYS A 143 69.18 -13.29 8.41
N PRO A 144 68.05 -14.00 8.57
CA PRO A 144 68.01 -15.46 8.57
C PRO A 144 68.53 -16.08 7.26
N LEU A 145 69.27 -17.19 7.34
CA LEU A 145 69.76 -17.92 6.15
C LEU A 145 68.67 -18.30 5.13
N PRO A 146 67.45 -18.75 5.52
CA PRO A 146 66.40 -19.10 4.57
C PRO A 146 65.92 -17.91 3.74
N SER A 147 65.84 -16.73 4.36
CA SER A 147 65.26 -15.53 3.76
C SER A 147 66.27 -14.64 3.04
N LYS A 148 67.58 -14.90 3.19
CA LYS A 148 68.63 -14.25 2.38
C LYS A 148 68.48 -14.45 0.87
N LYS A 149 67.81 -15.53 0.44
CA LYS A 149 67.56 -15.82 -0.98
C LYS A 149 66.26 -15.22 -1.51
N HIS A 150 65.45 -14.62 -0.63
CA HIS A 150 64.19 -14.04 -1.05
C HIS A 150 64.40 -12.78 -1.90
N ILE A 151 63.57 -12.60 -2.91
CA ILE A 151 63.58 -11.41 -3.77
C ILE A 151 62.74 -10.33 -3.09
N VAL A 152 63.42 -9.31 -2.57
CA VAL A 152 62.80 -8.15 -1.91
C VAL A 152 63.01 -6.90 -2.76
N THR A 153 61.92 -6.23 -3.15
CA THR A 153 61.95 -5.00 -3.96
C THR A 153 61.21 -3.86 -3.27
N ASP A 154 61.41 -2.62 -3.73
CA ASP A 154 60.61 -1.49 -3.29
C ASP A 154 59.15 -1.65 -3.71
N LEU A 155 58.23 -1.44 -2.76
CA LEU A 155 56.78 -1.56 -2.93
C LEU A 155 56.25 -0.66 -4.06
N LYS A 156 56.88 0.50 -4.27
CA LYS A 156 56.55 1.44 -5.35
C LYS A 156 56.94 0.93 -6.75
N SER A 157 57.88 0.00 -6.80
CA SER A 157 58.40 -0.63 -8.02
C SER A 157 57.76 -2.00 -8.26
N VAL A 158 56.85 -2.43 -7.39
CA VAL A 158 56.07 -3.65 -7.58
C VAL A 158 55.10 -3.42 -8.72
N ASN A 159 55.43 -3.97 -9.89
CA ASN A 159 54.47 -4.15 -10.95
C ASN A 159 53.51 -5.27 -10.54
N PRO A 160 52.20 -5.02 -10.34
CA PRO A 160 51.23 -6.08 -10.01
C PRO A 160 51.18 -7.18 -11.06
N SER A 161 51.49 -6.84 -12.32
CA SER A 161 51.62 -7.78 -13.45
C SER A 161 52.91 -8.61 -13.41
N ALA A 162 53.88 -8.26 -12.57
CA ALA A 162 55.12 -9.02 -12.34
C ALA A 162 55.02 -10.00 -11.15
N VAL A 163 53.92 -9.99 -10.40
CA VAL A 163 53.64 -11.04 -9.41
C VAL A 163 53.27 -12.30 -10.18
N LYS A 164 54.27 -13.11 -10.49
CA LYS A 164 54.08 -14.43 -11.10
C LYS A 164 53.18 -15.26 -10.19
N LEU A 165 51.93 -15.45 -10.60
CA LEU A 165 51.01 -16.34 -9.93
C LEU A 165 51.49 -17.77 -10.19
N MET A 166 52.02 -18.38 -9.14
CA MET A 166 52.53 -19.75 -9.18
C MET A 166 51.46 -20.73 -8.73
N CYS A 167 51.45 -21.91 -9.33
CA CYS A 167 50.71 -23.07 -8.88
C CYS A 167 51.00 -23.34 -7.40
N GLU A 168 49.94 -23.43 -6.61
CA GLU A 168 50.05 -23.59 -5.17
C GLU A 168 50.72 -24.91 -4.78
N LEU A 169 50.47 -25.98 -5.56
CA LEU A 169 51.00 -27.33 -5.36
C LEU A 169 52.46 -27.46 -5.81
N HIS A 170 52.78 -26.95 -6.99
CA HIS A 170 54.06 -27.24 -7.64
C HIS A 170 55.04 -26.06 -7.66
N LYS A 171 54.62 -24.88 -7.17
CA LYS A 171 55.39 -23.61 -7.21
C LYS A 171 55.92 -23.25 -8.61
N SER A 172 55.28 -23.77 -9.66
CA SER A 172 55.55 -23.51 -11.07
C SER A 172 54.53 -22.51 -11.63
N GLU A 173 54.89 -21.72 -12.64
CA GLU A 173 53.95 -20.79 -13.29
C GLU A 173 52.74 -21.53 -13.90
N TYR A 174 51.58 -20.89 -13.81
CA TYR A 174 50.40 -21.31 -14.57
C TYR A 174 50.65 -21.05 -16.06
N THR A 175 50.44 -22.08 -16.87
CA THR A 175 50.73 -22.05 -18.32
C THR A 175 49.49 -22.36 -19.15
N PHE A 176 48.53 -23.11 -18.61
CA PHE A 176 47.33 -23.53 -19.32
C PHE A 176 46.06 -23.36 -18.50
N TYR A 177 44.93 -23.41 -19.19
CA TYR A 177 43.60 -23.47 -18.61
C TYR A 177 42.99 -24.84 -18.86
N CYS A 178 42.63 -25.56 -17.80
CA CYS A 178 41.94 -26.83 -17.91
C CYS A 178 40.44 -26.57 -18.17
N ILE A 179 39.95 -26.94 -19.36
CA ILE A 179 38.58 -26.69 -19.79
C ILE A 179 37.54 -27.42 -18.91
N PRO A 180 37.63 -28.75 -18.66
CA PRO A 180 36.62 -29.45 -17.88
C PRO A 180 36.62 -29.06 -16.39
N CYS A 181 37.79 -28.71 -15.83
CA CYS A 181 37.91 -28.29 -14.44
C CYS A 181 37.63 -26.81 -14.21
N ASN A 182 37.66 -25.99 -15.26
CA ASN A 182 37.49 -24.54 -15.21
C ASN A 182 38.53 -23.85 -14.28
N THR A 183 39.80 -24.27 -14.36
CA THR A 183 40.91 -23.82 -13.50
C THR A 183 42.21 -23.56 -14.28
N LEU A 184 43.08 -22.73 -13.71
CA LEU A 184 44.45 -22.54 -14.20
C LEU A 184 45.34 -23.71 -13.73
N VAL A 185 46.20 -24.22 -14.61
CA VAL A 185 47.10 -25.35 -14.35
C VAL A 185 48.53 -25.04 -14.84
N CYS A 186 49.54 -25.60 -14.16
CA CYS A 186 50.96 -25.51 -14.57
C CYS A 186 51.38 -26.75 -15.37
N ASN A 187 52.59 -26.74 -15.94
CA ASN A 187 53.14 -27.85 -16.72
C ASN A 187 53.16 -29.20 -15.95
N ILE A 188 53.33 -29.16 -14.63
CA ILE A 188 53.36 -30.37 -13.79
C ILE A 188 51.92 -30.89 -13.54
N CYS A 189 50.94 -30.00 -13.38
CA CYS A 189 49.53 -30.39 -13.21
C CYS A 189 48.98 -31.14 -14.44
N ILE A 190 49.47 -30.82 -15.63
CA ILE A 190 49.03 -31.46 -16.88
C ILE A 190 49.54 -32.89 -16.98
N THR A 191 50.73 -33.17 -16.48
CA THR A 191 51.30 -34.53 -16.53
C THR A 191 50.85 -35.42 -15.37
N SER A 192 50.15 -34.83 -14.39
CA SER A 192 49.60 -35.51 -13.21
C SER A 192 48.06 -35.51 -13.25
N ASP A 193 47.42 -34.66 -12.44
CA ASP A 193 45.98 -34.71 -12.15
C ASP A 193 45.08 -34.34 -13.34
N HIS A 194 45.63 -33.69 -14.37
CA HIS A 194 44.87 -33.21 -15.54
C HIS A 194 45.31 -33.84 -16.87
N LYS A 195 45.94 -35.02 -16.84
CA LYS A 195 46.53 -35.68 -18.02
C LYS A 195 45.56 -35.92 -19.18
N GLU A 196 44.34 -36.33 -18.87
CA GLU A 196 43.32 -36.68 -19.86
C GLU A 196 42.32 -35.53 -20.11
N HIS A 197 42.57 -34.33 -19.56
CA HIS A 197 41.68 -33.18 -19.69
C HIS A 197 42.05 -32.28 -20.87
N GLY A 198 41.05 -31.73 -21.54
CA GLY A 198 41.25 -30.71 -22.57
C GLY A 198 41.83 -29.41 -22.00
N MET A 199 42.84 -28.87 -22.68
CA MET A 199 43.56 -27.65 -22.28
C MET A 199 43.36 -26.54 -23.32
N SER A 200 43.35 -25.29 -22.86
CA SER A 200 43.50 -24.11 -23.72
C SER A 200 44.63 -23.23 -23.19
N GLY A 201 45.27 -22.46 -24.07
CA GLY A 201 46.25 -21.47 -23.66
C GLY A 201 45.60 -20.39 -22.78
N ILE A 202 46.29 -19.93 -21.74
CA ILE A 202 45.74 -18.91 -20.83
C ILE A 202 45.34 -17.64 -21.58
N LEU A 203 46.15 -17.20 -22.56
CA LEU A 203 45.86 -16.02 -23.37
C LEU A 203 44.61 -16.20 -24.24
N GLU A 204 44.55 -17.32 -24.98
CA GLU A 204 43.40 -17.68 -25.81
C GLU A 204 42.11 -17.74 -24.99
N LYS A 205 42.13 -18.43 -23.84
CA LYS A 205 40.95 -18.53 -22.97
C LYS A 205 40.58 -17.19 -22.34
N SER A 206 41.57 -16.39 -21.94
CA SER A 206 41.35 -15.02 -21.46
C SER A 206 40.62 -14.19 -22.50
N ASP A 207 41.07 -14.22 -23.75
CA ASP A 207 40.53 -13.39 -24.82
C ASP A 207 39.13 -13.87 -25.24
N GLU A 208 38.89 -15.17 -25.25
CA GLU A 208 37.55 -15.75 -25.42
C GLU A 208 36.58 -15.27 -24.32
N ILE A 209 36.96 -15.41 -23.04
CA ILE A 209 36.12 -15.00 -21.90
C ILE A 209 35.90 -13.49 -21.91
N LYS A 210 36.93 -12.70 -22.23
CA LYS A 210 36.81 -11.24 -22.38
C LYS A 210 35.82 -10.90 -23.47
N ARG A 211 35.86 -11.55 -24.63
CA ARG A 211 34.91 -11.30 -25.72
C ARG A 211 33.47 -11.60 -25.30
N LEU A 212 33.24 -12.74 -24.65
CA LEU A 212 31.93 -13.12 -24.11
C LEU A 212 31.44 -12.11 -23.05
N ALA A 213 32.33 -11.67 -22.15
CA ALA A 213 32.01 -10.67 -21.14
C ALA A 213 31.66 -9.30 -21.77
N HIS A 214 32.35 -8.89 -22.83
CA HIS A 214 32.03 -7.65 -23.55
C HIS A 214 30.64 -7.73 -24.22
N THR A 215 30.32 -8.84 -24.89
CA THR A 215 28.99 -9.05 -25.46
C THR A 215 27.93 -8.99 -24.37
N LYS A 216 28.13 -9.72 -23.26
CA LYS A 216 27.16 -9.73 -22.16
C LYS A 216 26.98 -8.37 -21.50
N LEU A 217 28.06 -7.60 -21.38
CA LEU A 217 28.03 -6.24 -20.85
C LEU A 217 27.24 -5.30 -21.76
N SER A 218 27.40 -5.43 -23.08
CA SER A 218 26.60 -4.67 -24.05
C SER A 218 25.11 -5.01 -23.93
N ASP A 219 24.76 -6.29 -23.91
CA ASP A 219 23.35 -6.72 -23.75
C ASP A 219 22.75 -6.19 -22.45
N MET A 220 23.49 -6.26 -21.34
CA MET A 220 23.04 -5.74 -20.06
C MET A 220 22.85 -4.23 -20.07
N LYS A 221 23.72 -3.49 -20.76
CA LYS A 221 23.58 -2.04 -20.93
C LYS A 221 22.30 -1.69 -21.68
N ASP A 222 21.99 -2.42 -22.76
CA ASP A 222 20.77 -2.22 -23.54
C ASP A 222 19.51 -2.57 -22.73
N GLN A 223 19.56 -3.66 -21.94
CA GLN A 223 18.48 -4.02 -21.03
C GLN A 223 18.23 -2.94 -19.96
N LEU A 224 19.30 -2.42 -19.34
CA LEU A 224 19.17 -1.34 -18.35
C LEU A 224 18.56 -0.08 -18.96
N GLN A 225 18.96 0.29 -20.18
CA GLN A 225 18.36 1.42 -20.90
C GLN A 225 16.89 1.20 -21.22
N ARG A 226 16.50 -0.01 -21.65
CA ARG A 226 15.08 -0.34 -21.90
C ARG A 226 14.25 -0.25 -20.63
N ILE A 227 14.72 -0.84 -19.53
CA ILE A 227 14.03 -0.79 -18.22
C ILE A 227 13.89 0.65 -17.75
N SER A 228 14.95 1.46 -17.85
CA SER A 228 14.90 2.88 -17.48
C SER A 228 13.87 3.66 -18.31
N LYS A 229 13.83 3.46 -19.63
CA LYS A 229 12.84 4.11 -20.51
C LYS A 229 11.41 3.68 -20.18
N LEU A 230 11.18 2.40 -19.91
CA LEU A 230 9.86 1.89 -19.52
C LEU A 230 9.41 2.42 -18.15
N ALA A 231 10.32 2.48 -17.18
CA ALA A 231 10.04 3.07 -15.87
C ALA A 231 9.66 4.54 -15.99
N GLU A 232 10.40 5.31 -16.79
CA GLU A 232 10.11 6.73 -17.02
C GLU A 232 8.77 6.92 -17.74
N LYS A 233 8.48 6.13 -18.79
CA LYS A 233 7.18 6.16 -19.48
C LYS A 233 6.04 5.81 -18.53
N THR A 234 6.23 4.83 -17.65
CA THR A 234 5.22 4.45 -16.64
C THR A 234 4.95 5.61 -15.69
N LYS A 235 6.01 6.26 -15.21
CA LYS A 235 5.92 7.40 -14.30
C LYS A 235 5.31 8.65 -14.93
N MET A 236 5.68 8.97 -16.16
CA MET A 236 5.30 10.23 -16.83
C MET A 236 3.99 10.14 -17.61
N VAL A 237 3.59 8.94 -18.05
CA VAL A 237 2.42 8.77 -18.93
C VAL A 237 1.35 7.91 -18.28
N HIS A 238 1.70 6.70 -17.84
CA HIS A 238 0.69 5.74 -17.38
C HIS A 238 0.09 6.12 -16.02
N ILE A 239 0.91 6.54 -15.06
CA ILE A 239 0.44 6.98 -13.74
C ILE A 239 -0.44 8.25 -13.85
N PRO A 240 -0.01 9.36 -14.49
CA PRO A 240 -0.83 10.57 -14.59
C PRO A 240 -2.14 10.35 -15.36
N LYS A 241 -2.12 9.52 -16.42
CA LYS A 241 -3.34 9.17 -17.14
C LYS A 241 -4.32 8.40 -16.27
N LEU A 242 -3.83 7.48 -15.43
CA LEU A 242 -4.66 6.76 -14.49
C LEU A 242 -5.26 7.71 -13.43
N ASP A 243 -4.45 8.64 -12.92
CA ASP A 243 -4.89 9.66 -11.96
C ASP A 243 -5.96 10.58 -12.56
N GLU A 244 -5.78 11.03 -13.80
CA GLU A 244 -6.77 11.83 -14.54
C GLU A 244 -8.08 11.07 -14.74
N GLU A 245 -8.00 9.82 -15.22
CA GLU A 245 -9.16 8.96 -15.43
C GLU A 245 -9.91 8.67 -14.11
N SER A 246 -9.18 8.51 -13.00
CA SER A 246 -9.72 8.35 -11.65
C SER A 246 -10.41 9.62 -11.19
N GLY A 247 -9.77 10.78 -11.36
CA GLY A 247 -10.33 12.09 -11.03
C GLY A 247 -11.65 12.37 -11.74
N ILE A 248 -11.74 12.07 -13.04
CA ILE A 248 -12.97 12.18 -13.83
C ILE A 248 -14.08 11.28 -13.26
N ALA A 249 -13.75 10.04 -12.90
CA ALA A 249 -14.73 9.10 -12.35
C ALA A 249 -15.26 9.56 -10.98
N ILE A 250 -14.37 10.01 -10.09
CA ILE A 250 -14.73 10.55 -8.77
C ILE A 250 -15.62 11.78 -8.93
N ALA A 251 -15.25 12.73 -9.80
CA ALA A 251 -16.04 13.93 -10.06
C ALA A 251 -17.44 13.59 -10.58
N ARG A 252 -17.55 12.60 -11.48
CA ARG A 252 -18.83 12.16 -12.03
C ARG A 252 -19.72 11.48 -10.99
N ILE A 253 -19.16 10.60 -10.15
CA ILE A 253 -19.88 10.00 -9.02
C ILE A 253 -20.39 11.10 -8.07
N GLY A 254 -19.53 12.08 -7.76
CA GLY A 254 -19.91 13.23 -6.94
C GLY A 254 -21.04 14.07 -7.54
N SER A 255 -21.02 14.31 -8.86
CA SER A 255 -22.10 15.04 -9.55
C SER A 255 -23.43 14.31 -9.46
N ILE A 256 -23.44 13.00 -9.72
CA ILE A 256 -24.65 12.17 -9.65
C ILE A 256 -25.20 12.16 -8.22
N GLY A 257 -24.33 12.07 -7.21
CA GLY A 257 -24.74 12.18 -5.80
C GLY A 257 -25.45 13.50 -5.48
N LYS A 258 -24.92 14.62 -5.97
CA LYS A 258 -25.55 15.95 -5.79
C LYS A 258 -26.89 16.07 -6.53
N GLU A 259 -26.98 15.54 -7.74
CA GLU A 259 -28.24 15.52 -8.52
C GLU A 259 -29.34 14.74 -7.78
N LEU A 260 -29.00 13.56 -7.24
CA LEU A 260 -29.91 12.74 -6.44
C LEU A 260 -30.38 13.45 -5.18
N GLN A 261 -29.46 14.08 -4.46
CA GLN A 261 -29.79 14.84 -3.25
C GLN A 261 -30.77 15.97 -3.58
N LYS A 262 -30.49 16.74 -4.63
CA LYS A 262 -31.37 17.84 -5.07
C LYS A 262 -32.77 17.34 -5.45
N LEU A 263 -32.85 16.22 -6.16
CA LEU A 263 -34.13 15.61 -6.55
C LEU A 263 -34.97 15.24 -5.32
N ILE A 264 -34.34 14.59 -4.33
CA ILE A 264 -35.00 14.19 -3.08
C ILE A 264 -35.47 15.42 -2.31
N GLU A 265 -34.61 16.42 -2.13
CA GLU A 265 -34.94 17.68 -1.45
C GLU A 265 -36.13 18.38 -2.13
N THR A 266 -36.11 18.55 -3.45
CA THR A 266 -37.22 19.16 -4.20
C THR A 266 -38.53 18.39 -4.03
N LYS A 267 -38.49 17.05 -4.07
CA LYS A 267 -39.69 16.21 -3.89
C LYS A 267 -40.24 16.30 -2.45
N ILE A 268 -39.37 16.42 -1.44
CA ILE A 268 -39.77 16.65 -0.05
C ILE A 268 -40.45 18.01 0.07
N ASP A 269 -39.83 19.07 -0.44
CA ASP A 269 -40.37 20.44 -0.37
C ASP A 269 -41.77 20.52 -0.99
N MET A 270 -41.96 19.93 -2.18
CA MET A 270 -43.28 19.88 -2.83
C MET A 270 -44.38 19.27 -1.95
N LYS A 271 -44.06 18.22 -1.16
CA LYS A 271 -45.02 17.56 -0.27
C LYS A 271 -45.22 18.32 1.03
N VAL A 272 -44.19 19.00 1.52
CA VAL A 272 -44.30 19.92 2.64
C VAL A 272 -45.25 21.06 2.27
N ASP A 273 -45.09 21.65 1.09
CA ASP A 273 -45.94 22.72 0.58
C ASP A 273 -47.41 22.25 0.45
N GLU A 274 -47.66 21.08 -0.13
CA GLU A 274 -49.03 20.52 -0.24
C GLU A 274 -49.72 20.37 1.12
N VAL A 275 -48.99 19.89 2.13
CA VAL A 275 -49.50 19.78 3.51
C VAL A 275 -49.75 21.16 4.12
N GLN A 276 -48.83 22.11 3.91
CA GLN A 276 -48.95 23.47 4.42
C GLN A 276 -50.16 24.18 3.82
N ASP A 277 -50.37 24.08 2.51
CA ASP A 277 -51.51 24.68 1.80
C ASP A 277 -52.84 24.10 2.28
N ALA A 278 -52.94 22.77 2.38
CA ALA A 278 -54.14 22.11 2.90
C ALA A 278 -54.45 22.53 4.35
N THR A 279 -53.41 22.66 5.18
CA THR A 279 -53.54 23.11 6.57
C THR A 279 -53.94 24.58 6.65
N HIS A 280 -53.37 25.43 5.80
CA HIS A 280 -53.69 26.85 5.72
C HIS A 280 -55.15 27.07 5.35
N TRP A 281 -55.60 26.46 4.26
CA TRP A 281 -57.00 26.55 3.81
C TRP A 281 -57.96 26.08 4.92
N LYS A 282 -57.62 24.98 5.60
CA LYS A 282 -58.46 24.46 6.69
C LYS A 282 -58.54 25.41 7.88
N LYS A 283 -57.43 26.06 8.21
CA LYS A 283 -57.38 27.08 9.27
C LYS A 283 -58.25 28.28 8.94
N GLU A 284 -58.23 28.75 7.69
CA GLU A 284 -59.10 29.85 7.23
C GLU A 284 -60.59 29.49 7.29
N GLU A 285 -60.94 28.27 6.86
CA GLU A 285 -62.31 27.75 6.95
C GLU A 285 -62.79 27.72 8.41
N LEU A 286 -61.99 27.14 9.32
CA LEU A 286 -62.31 27.08 10.75
C LEU A 286 -62.42 28.47 11.39
N GLN A 287 -61.57 29.41 11.00
CA GLN A 287 -61.65 30.80 11.47
C GLN A 287 -62.94 31.49 11.03
N SER A 288 -63.42 31.23 9.80
CA SER A 288 -64.69 31.74 9.30
C SER A 288 -65.87 31.19 10.11
N VAL A 289 -65.88 29.87 10.35
CA VAL A 289 -66.91 29.20 11.17
C VAL A 289 -66.91 29.77 12.59
N LEU A 290 -65.74 29.92 13.22
CA LEU A 290 -65.61 30.48 14.57
C LEU A 290 -66.14 31.92 14.63
N LYS A 291 -65.78 32.77 13.67
CA LYS A 291 -66.29 34.16 13.59
C LYS A 291 -67.81 34.21 13.46
N ASN A 292 -68.42 33.31 12.68
CA ASN A 292 -69.86 33.23 12.57
C ASN A 292 -70.52 32.75 13.87
N LYS A 293 -69.96 31.73 14.53
CA LYS A 293 -70.46 31.23 15.82
C LYS A 293 -70.36 32.30 16.91
N GLU A 294 -69.26 33.06 16.98
CA GLU A 294 -69.15 34.21 17.89
C GLU A 294 -70.17 35.31 17.60
N ARG A 295 -70.44 35.60 16.32
CA ARG A 295 -71.49 36.56 15.92
C ARG A 295 -72.86 36.12 16.43
N ILE A 296 -73.22 34.84 16.23
CA ILE A 296 -74.49 34.27 16.69
C ILE A 296 -74.57 34.31 18.22
N TYR A 297 -73.50 33.89 18.91
CA TYR A 297 -73.44 33.91 20.38
C TYR A 297 -73.67 35.32 20.95
N ARG A 298 -73.01 36.35 20.38
CA ARG A 298 -73.20 37.75 20.81
C ARG A 298 -74.65 38.21 20.61
N LYS A 299 -75.27 37.92 19.46
CA LYS A 299 -76.67 38.25 19.21
C LYS A 299 -77.61 37.55 20.19
N GLN A 300 -77.42 36.24 20.41
CA GLN A 300 -78.21 35.46 21.37
C GLN A 300 -78.09 36.03 22.79
N THR A 301 -76.87 36.38 23.21
CA THR A 301 -76.60 36.98 24.53
C THR A 301 -77.35 38.32 24.68
N ALA A 302 -77.27 39.21 23.69
CA ALA A 302 -77.97 40.49 23.74
C ALA A 302 -79.50 40.36 23.80
N VAL A 303 -80.08 39.40 23.05
CA VAL A 303 -81.52 39.11 23.10
C VAL A 303 -81.91 38.53 24.45
N TYR A 304 -81.09 37.64 25.02
CA TYR A 304 -81.30 37.09 26.35
C TYR A 304 -81.31 38.19 27.43
N GLU A 305 -80.30 39.06 27.48
CA GLU A 305 -80.21 40.17 28.43
C GLU A 305 -81.37 41.18 28.26
N SER A 306 -81.77 41.45 27.01
CA SER A 306 -82.91 42.31 26.70
C SER A 306 -84.23 41.70 27.21
N LEU A 307 -84.40 40.38 27.08
CA LEU A 307 -85.56 39.68 27.58
C LEU A 307 -85.61 39.68 29.12
N GLU A 308 -84.47 39.45 29.77
CA GLU A 308 -84.34 39.48 31.23
C GLU A 308 -84.69 40.87 31.79
N THR A 309 -84.19 41.93 31.15
CA THR A 309 -84.52 43.31 31.50
C THR A 309 -86.01 43.59 31.31
N LEU A 310 -86.58 43.16 30.18
CA LEU A 310 -88.00 43.37 29.86
C LEU A 310 -88.94 42.64 30.83
N LEU A 311 -88.56 41.46 31.32
CA LEU A 311 -89.34 40.73 32.33
C LEU A 311 -89.43 41.45 33.67
N SER A 312 -88.54 42.42 33.93
CA SER A 312 -88.56 43.27 35.12
C SER A 312 -89.40 44.55 34.94
N GLU A 313 -90.01 44.77 33.77
CA GLU A 313 -90.87 45.93 33.48
C GLU A 313 -92.25 45.79 34.14
N GLU A 314 -92.65 46.79 34.93
CA GLU A 314 -93.95 46.78 35.63
C GLU A 314 -95.08 47.33 34.75
N HIS A 315 -94.79 48.20 33.78
CA HIS A 315 -95.83 48.84 32.96
C HIS A 315 -96.27 47.96 31.78
N ALA A 316 -97.49 47.40 31.88
CA ALA A 316 -98.02 46.41 30.93
C ALA A 316 -98.00 46.85 29.45
N VAL A 317 -98.26 48.12 29.15
CA VAL A 317 -98.22 48.62 27.75
C VAL A 317 -96.77 48.71 27.24
N SER A 318 -95.83 49.14 28.10
CA SER A 318 -94.40 49.21 27.75
C SER A 318 -93.87 47.81 27.46
N PHE A 319 -94.22 46.86 28.32
CA PHE A 319 -93.89 45.45 28.16
C PHE A 319 -94.39 44.90 26.82
N LEU A 320 -95.67 45.07 26.49
CA LEU A 320 -96.27 44.48 25.29
C LEU A 320 -95.66 45.04 23.99
N VAL A 321 -95.36 46.34 23.93
CA VAL A 321 -94.74 46.98 22.76
C VAL A 321 -93.29 46.52 22.57
N SER A 322 -92.51 46.52 23.65
CA SER A 322 -91.11 46.07 23.63
C SER A 322 -91.01 44.57 23.31
N TYR A 323 -91.92 43.74 23.86
CA TYR A 323 -91.99 42.32 23.58
C TYR A 323 -92.28 42.03 22.11
N GLN A 324 -93.18 42.78 21.47
CA GLN A 324 -93.47 42.60 20.02
C GLN A 324 -92.23 42.85 19.16
N THR A 325 -91.38 43.80 19.57
CA THR A 325 -90.15 44.13 18.85
C THR A 325 -89.12 43.03 19.05
N LEU A 326 -88.91 42.58 20.29
CA LEU A 326 -87.97 41.52 20.65
C LEU A 326 -88.37 40.14 20.09
N LYS A 327 -89.68 39.88 19.97
CA LYS A 327 -90.22 38.65 19.38
C LYS A 327 -89.70 38.40 17.97
N ARG A 328 -89.48 39.45 17.18
CA ARG A 328 -88.94 39.33 15.83
C ARG A 328 -87.47 38.90 15.86
N ASP A 329 -86.66 39.51 16.72
CA ASP A 329 -85.25 39.17 16.89
C ASP A 329 -85.05 37.74 17.41
N MET A 330 -85.93 37.26 18.28
CA MET A 330 -85.95 35.86 18.73
C MET A 330 -86.25 34.87 17.59
N CYS A 331 -87.19 35.21 16.70
CA CYS A 331 -87.50 34.36 15.54
C CYS A 331 -86.30 34.27 14.57
N ASP A 332 -85.62 35.38 14.30
CA ASP A 332 -84.46 35.40 13.40
C ASP A 332 -83.30 34.52 13.91
N LEU A 333 -83.09 34.47 15.23
CA LEU A 333 -82.07 33.61 15.85
C LEU A 333 -82.36 32.11 15.71
N THR A 334 -83.63 31.70 15.73
CA THR A 334 -84.00 30.28 15.57
C THR A 334 -83.75 29.72 14.18
N GLY A 335 -83.65 30.59 13.17
CA GLY A 335 -83.20 30.22 11.82
C GLY A 335 -81.68 30.09 11.72
N GLU A 336 -80.93 31.08 12.20
CA GLU A 336 -79.45 31.11 12.12
C GLU A 336 -78.76 29.99 12.92
N ALA A 337 -79.40 29.46 13.97
CA ALA A 337 -78.83 28.41 14.83
C ALA A 337 -78.88 26.99 14.23
N LYS A 338 -79.66 26.76 13.15
CA LYS A 338 -79.81 25.43 12.52
C LYS A 338 -78.83 25.18 11.38
N ASP A 339 -78.18 26.22 10.87
CA ASP A 339 -77.14 26.10 9.85
C ASP A 339 -75.79 25.76 10.50
N ASP A 340 -75.68 24.53 10.99
CA ASP A 340 -74.38 23.97 11.38
C ASP A 340 -73.57 23.66 10.11
N ILE A 341 -72.70 24.59 9.73
CA ILE A 341 -71.67 24.34 8.73
C ILE A 341 -70.65 23.41 9.39
N GLU A 342 -70.85 22.09 9.26
CA GLU A 342 -69.84 21.11 9.63
C GLU A 342 -68.60 21.30 8.73
N PRO A 343 -67.40 21.46 9.31
CA PRO A 343 -66.19 21.64 8.52
C PRO A 343 -65.93 20.41 7.64
N HIS A 344 -65.67 20.61 6.34
CA HIS A 344 -65.40 19.49 5.43
C HIS A 344 -64.16 18.66 5.86
N PRO A 345 -64.15 17.32 5.68
CA PRO A 345 -63.00 16.51 6.05
C PRO A 345 -61.75 16.91 5.25
N ILE A 346 -60.58 16.90 5.92
CA ILE A 346 -59.29 17.23 5.30
C ILE A 346 -58.96 16.14 4.28
N LYS A 347 -58.64 16.54 3.04
CA LYS A 347 -58.06 15.63 2.06
C LYS A 347 -56.64 15.27 2.49
N ILE A 348 -56.42 14.01 2.83
CA ILE A 348 -55.10 13.49 3.19
C ILE A 348 -54.27 13.35 1.90
N PRO A 349 -53.07 13.95 1.82
CA PRO A 349 -52.19 13.78 0.67
C PRO A 349 -51.88 12.30 0.41
N ASP A 350 -51.88 11.88 -0.85
CA ASP A 350 -51.51 10.52 -1.24
C ASP A 350 -49.98 10.32 -1.09
N LEU A 351 -49.58 9.93 0.11
CA LEU A 351 -48.21 9.59 0.44
C LEU A 351 -47.74 8.31 -0.26
N LYS A 352 -48.65 7.36 -0.53
CA LYS A 352 -48.28 6.08 -1.11
C LYS A 352 -47.92 6.22 -2.58
N GLY A 353 -48.79 6.86 -3.37
CA GLY A 353 -48.52 7.11 -4.79
C GLY A 353 -47.25 7.96 -4.99
N PHE A 354 -47.02 8.94 -4.11
CA PHE A 354 -45.80 9.74 -4.13
C PHE A 354 -44.53 8.93 -3.83
N LEU A 355 -44.56 8.06 -2.84
CA LEU A 355 -43.43 7.18 -2.52
C LEU A 355 -43.13 6.23 -3.68
N ASP A 356 -44.17 5.65 -4.30
CA ASP A 356 -44.02 4.75 -5.45
C ASP A 356 -43.40 5.47 -6.68
N GLU A 357 -43.81 6.71 -6.95
CA GLU A 357 -43.23 7.55 -8.02
C GLU A 357 -41.77 7.92 -7.73
N THR A 358 -41.48 8.26 -6.47
CA THR A 358 -40.11 8.61 -6.03
C THR A 358 -39.19 7.40 -6.13
N ILE A 359 -39.63 6.23 -5.68
CA ILE A 359 -38.88 4.97 -5.80
C ILE A 359 -38.61 4.64 -7.27
N SER A 360 -39.62 4.78 -8.14
CA SER A 360 -39.45 4.54 -9.58
C SER A 360 -38.40 5.47 -10.19
N SER A 361 -38.44 6.76 -9.84
CA SER A 361 -37.44 7.73 -10.27
C SER A 361 -36.03 7.36 -9.80
N LEU A 362 -35.88 6.95 -8.54
CA LEU A 362 -34.59 6.53 -7.97
C LEU A 362 -34.04 5.24 -8.62
N GLN A 363 -34.92 4.31 -9.02
CA GLN A 363 -34.52 3.10 -9.73
C GLN A 363 -33.90 3.40 -11.11
N GLU A 364 -34.42 4.40 -11.83
CA GLU A 364 -33.85 4.83 -13.11
C GLU A 364 -32.44 5.41 -12.94
N TYR A 365 -32.24 6.25 -11.92
CA TYR A 365 -30.91 6.78 -11.59
C TYR A 365 -29.92 5.68 -11.22
N ARG A 366 -30.37 4.68 -10.45
CA ARG A 366 -29.55 3.51 -10.12
C ARG A 366 -29.07 2.78 -11.39
N GLN A 367 -29.96 2.50 -12.34
CA GLN A 367 -29.61 1.81 -13.59
C GLN A 367 -28.56 2.58 -14.40
N ARG A 368 -28.67 3.91 -14.44
CA ARG A 368 -27.69 4.78 -15.12
C ARG A 368 -26.31 4.74 -14.44
N LEU A 369 -26.28 4.73 -13.11
CA LEU A 369 -25.04 4.62 -12.34
C LEU A 369 -24.37 3.25 -12.55
N ASP A 370 -25.14 2.16 -12.43
CA ASP A 370 -24.65 0.80 -12.63
C ASP A 370 -24.07 0.62 -14.04
N SER A 371 -24.75 1.14 -15.07
CA SER A 371 -24.27 1.11 -16.45
C SER A 371 -22.93 1.85 -16.62
N TYR A 372 -22.78 3.02 -16.00
CA TYR A 372 -21.54 3.79 -16.04
C TYR A 372 -20.38 3.06 -15.35
N LEU A 373 -20.62 2.50 -14.15
CA LEU A 373 -19.61 1.78 -13.38
C LEU A 373 -19.12 0.53 -14.12
N ILE A 374 -20.04 -0.24 -14.70
CA ILE A 374 -19.71 -1.42 -15.51
C ILE A 374 -18.82 -1.05 -16.71
N LEU A 375 -19.16 0.03 -17.43
CA LEU A 375 -18.35 0.49 -18.56
C LEU A 375 -16.95 0.94 -18.12
N LYS A 376 -16.83 1.62 -16.98
CA LYS A 376 -15.53 2.10 -16.49
C LYS A 376 -14.66 0.97 -15.97
N ILE A 377 -15.22 -0.03 -15.27
CA ILE A 377 -14.51 -1.24 -14.84
C ILE A 377 -13.95 -1.98 -16.06
N LYS A 378 -14.77 -2.21 -17.10
CA LYS A 378 -14.32 -2.85 -18.35
C LYS A 378 -13.19 -2.08 -19.05
N HIS A 379 -13.21 -0.75 -18.99
CA HIS A 379 -12.13 0.08 -19.53
C HIS A 379 -10.82 -0.12 -18.75
N LEU A 380 -10.88 -0.14 -17.41
CA LEU A 380 -9.72 -0.36 -16.55
C LEU A 380 -9.13 -1.76 -16.74
N GLU A 381 -9.97 -2.78 -16.89
CA GLU A 381 -9.54 -4.15 -17.21
C GLU A 381 -8.76 -4.21 -18.54
N LYS A 382 -9.24 -3.51 -19.58
CA LYS A 382 -8.56 -3.42 -20.88
C LYS A 382 -7.19 -2.73 -20.79
N LEU A 383 -7.09 -1.67 -19.98
CA LEU A 383 -5.80 -1.00 -19.75
C LEU A 383 -4.82 -1.93 -19.02
N ASN A 384 -5.30 -2.72 -18.05
CA ASN A 384 -4.49 -3.68 -17.33
C ASN A 384 -3.96 -4.78 -18.26
N THR A 385 -4.80 -5.33 -19.15
CA THR A 385 -4.35 -6.35 -20.12
C THR A 385 -3.30 -5.83 -21.09
N ASN A 386 -3.34 -4.55 -21.47
CA ASN A 386 -2.37 -3.94 -22.38
C ASN A 386 -1.05 -3.53 -21.70
N ALA A 387 -0.96 -3.58 -20.37
CA ALA A 387 0.27 -3.29 -19.64
C ALA A 387 1.19 -4.52 -19.48
N TYR A 388 0.68 -5.73 -19.76
CA TYR A 388 1.41 -6.99 -19.63
C TYR A 388 1.93 -7.57 -20.97
N TYR A 389 1.68 -6.89 -22.08
CA TYR A 389 2.25 -7.16 -23.41
C TYR A 389 3.10 -5.98 -23.85
#